data_AF-A0A8H7VJC6-F1
#
_entry.id   AF-A0A8H7VJC6-F1
#
_cell.length_a   1.000
_cell.length_b   1.000
_cell.length_c   1.000
_cell.angle_alpha   90.00
_cell.angle_beta   90.00
_cell.angle_gamma   90.00
#
_symmetry.space_group_name_H-M   'P 1'
#
loop_
_entity.id
_entity.type
_entity.pdbx_description
1 polymer ?
#
loop_
_entity_poly.entity_id
_entity_poly.type
_entity_poly.pdbx_seq_one_letter_code
_entity_poly.pdbx_strand_id
1 'polypeptide(L)'
;MDQLIEQFQLERILSHDPRTKHVYLLGHINDQHAIVSFEKARYSDSELVELTSRTSNLEDCNNNNIYSWGMGHLKLDKANTHIKIIYPATELHIRKYEHQQRRMIIETPLLYKQITLPYITSLPLDRIQWVYNILQGKSETDRIIYQDKENEKGFVILPDMKWDGTQESLYWVAIIMRNDIQSLRSLNHHHLNLLKGIRDTVYQLAKEKYGMDKDLLRLFIHYQPSYYHFHIHITAISFVDAPGIVVGQAHLLDTVIDNIELYNDYYQKATLPFIIGERHPLYLAYQEKKE
;
A
#
# COMPACT_ATOMS: atom_id res chain seq x y z
N MET A 1 -13.81 -24.08 7.05
CA MET A 1 -12.46 -23.51 7.30
C MET A 1 -11.71 -24.39 8.27
N ASP A 2 -12.31 -24.73 9.42
CA ASP A 2 -11.72 -25.58 10.46
C ASP A 2 -11.13 -26.89 9.92
N GLN A 3 -11.90 -27.64 9.13
CA GLN A 3 -11.40 -28.86 8.46
C GLN A 3 -10.18 -28.63 7.56
N LEU A 4 -10.10 -27.48 6.87
CA LEU A 4 -8.95 -27.17 6.02
C LEU A 4 -7.71 -26.86 6.86
N ILE A 5 -7.89 -26.19 8.01
CA ILE A 5 -6.81 -25.91 8.95
C ILE A 5 -6.33 -27.20 9.62
N GLU A 6 -7.24 -28.11 10.00
CA GLU A 6 -6.91 -29.43 10.57
C GLU A 6 -6.13 -30.31 9.57
N GLN A 7 -6.45 -30.22 8.28
CA GLN A 7 -5.78 -30.96 7.22
C GLN A 7 -4.49 -30.31 6.72
N PHE A 8 -4.19 -29.07 7.14
CA PHE A 8 -3.05 -28.31 6.62
C PHE A 8 -1.73 -28.90 7.13
N GLN A 9 -0.91 -29.35 6.18
CA GLN A 9 0.44 -29.84 6.45
C GLN A 9 1.45 -28.76 6.05
N LEU A 10 2.15 -28.19 7.04
CA LEU A 10 3.15 -27.15 6.81
C LEU A 10 4.31 -27.67 5.94
N GLU A 11 4.65 -26.94 4.90
CA GLU A 11 5.85 -27.14 4.08
C GLU A 11 6.95 -26.17 4.53
N ARG A 12 6.67 -24.85 4.48
CA ARG A 12 7.64 -23.79 4.86
C ARG A 12 6.96 -22.46 5.17
N ILE A 13 7.68 -21.60 5.89
CA ILE A 13 7.25 -20.22 6.13
C ILE A 13 7.51 -19.40 4.87
N LEU A 14 6.46 -18.75 4.35
CA LEU A 14 6.59 -17.82 3.23
C LEU A 14 7.11 -16.48 3.71
N SER A 15 6.47 -15.86 4.71
CA SER A 15 6.92 -14.60 5.28
C SER A 15 6.48 -14.43 6.73
N HIS A 16 7.23 -13.63 7.47
CA HIS A 16 6.93 -13.23 8.84
C HIS A 16 7.31 -11.74 8.97
N ASP A 17 6.31 -10.90 9.23
CA ASP A 17 6.50 -9.47 9.49
C ASP A 17 6.23 -9.18 10.98
N PRO A 18 7.28 -9.03 11.80
CA PRO A 18 7.15 -8.75 13.22
C PRO A 18 6.44 -7.42 13.53
N ARG A 19 6.49 -6.45 12.61
CA ARG A 19 5.89 -5.12 12.81
C ARG A 19 4.37 -5.20 12.70
N THR A 20 3.88 -5.85 11.65
CA THR A 20 2.42 -6.03 11.44
C THR A 20 1.88 -7.28 12.13
N LYS A 21 2.75 -8.09 12.75
CA LYS A 21 2.40 -9.36 13.42
C LYS A 21 1.69 -10.31 12.46
N HIS A 22 2.12 -10.32 11.21
CA HIS A 22 1.55 -11.14 10.13
C HIS A 22 2.52 -12.26 9.74
N VAL A 23 2.01 -13.49 9.64
CA VAL A 23 2.74 -14.66 9.16
C VAL A 23 2.01 -15.29 7.97
N TYR A 24 2.74 -15.67 6.93
CA TYR A 24 2.24 -16.50 5.83
C TYR A 24 2.99 -17.83 5.79
N LEU A 25 2.24 -18.92 5.72
CA LEU A 25 2.75 -20.30 5.68
C LEU A 25 2.32 -20.96 4.37
N LEU A 26 3.24 -21.67 3.72
CA LEU A 26 2.94 -22.58 2.63
C LEU A 26 2.85 -24.00 3.18
N GLY A 27 1.87 -24.74 2.69
CA GLY A 27 1.71 -26.15 3.00
C GLY A 27 0.85 -26.85 1.97
N HIS A 28 0.35 -28.01 2.34
CA HIS A 28 -0.49 -28.86 1.51
C HIS A 28 -1.77 -29.27 2.23
N ILE A 29 -2.84 -29.40 1.44
CA ILE A 29 -4.10 -30.03 1.84
C ILE A 29 -4.47 -30.96 0.68
N ASN A 30 -4.67 -32.25 0.94
CA ASN A 30 -4.98 -33.26 -0.09
C ASN A 30 -4.03 -33.17 -1.31
N ASP A 31 -2.73 -33.12 -1.05
CA ASP A 31 -1.64 -33.01 -2.04
C ASP A 31 -1.65 -31.75 -2.93
N GLN A 32 -2.52 -30.78 -2.65
CA GLN A 32 -2.54 -29.48 -3.34
C GLN A 32 -2.00 -28.38 -2.43
N HIS A 33 -1.29 -27.41 -3.02
CA HIS A 33 -0.75 -26.29 -2.25
C HIS A 33 -1.86 -25.50 -1.55
N ALA A 34 -1.57 -25.04 -0.34
CA ALA A 34 -2.40 -24.16 0.45
C ALA A 34 -1.52 -23.08 1.10
N ILE A 35 -2.05 -21.87 1.23
CA ILE A 35 -1.40 -20.80 2.02
C ILE A 35 -2.30 -20.47 3.19
N VAL A 36 -1.77 -20.51 4.40
CA VAL A 36 -2.47 -20.05 5.60
C VAL A 36 -1.74 -18.82 6.13
N SER A 37 -2.49 -17.77 6.46
CA SER A 37 -1.94 -16.58 7.09
C SER A 37 -2.58 -16.29 8.44
N PHE A 38 -1.77 -15.73 9.34
CA PHE A 38 -2.14 -15.36 10.70
C PHE A 38 -1.76 -13.90 10.93
N GLU A 39 -2.70 -13.09 11.38
CA GLU A 39 -2.48 -11.69 11.71
C GLU A 39 -3.10 -11.38 13.07
N LYS A 40 -2.36 -10.77 13.99
CA LYS A 40 -2.93 -10.37 15.28
C LYS A 40 -3.92 -9.22 15.09
N ALA A 41 -5.12 -9.40 15.62
CA ALA A 41 -6.14 -8.36 15.64
C ALA A 41 -5.76 -7.24 16.62
N ARG A 42 -6.26 -6.03 16.34
CA ARG A 42 -6.16 -4.90 17.26
C ARG A 42 -6.98 -5.15 18.53
N TYR A 43 -6.60 -4.50 19.62
CA TYR A 43 -7.49 -4.41 20.79
C TYR A 43 -8.74 -3.63 20.43
N SER A 44 -9.89 -4.11 20.87
CA SER A 44 -11.15 -3.36 20.77
C SER A 44 -11.23 -2.32 21.89
N ASP A 45 -11.95 -1.23 21.65
CA ASP A 45 -12.06 -0.11 22.60
C ASP A 45 -12.59 -0.58 23.96
N SER A 46 -13.49 -1.57 23.97
CA SER A 46 -14.01 -2.17 25.20
C SER A 46 -12.96 -2.94 26.00
N GLU A 47 -11.95 -3.50 25.36
CA GLU A 47 -10.89 -4.28 26.03
C GLU A 47 -9.81 -3.38 26.64
N LEU A 48 -9.60 -2.18 26.08
CA LEU A 48 -8.53 -1.27 26.49
C LEU A 48 -8.55 -0.96 27.99
N VAL A 49 -9.75 -0.78 28.55
CA VAL A 49 -9.95 -0.43 29.97
C VAL A 49 -9.59 -1.59 30.91
N GLU A 50 -9.59 -2.83 30.42
CA GLU A 50 -9.39 -4.03 31.22
C GLU A 50 -8.03 -4.71 30.97
N LEU A 51 -7.16 -4.16 30.12
CA LEU A 51 -5.88 -4.79 29.77
C LEU A 51 -5.02 -5.10 30.99
N THR A 52 -4.95 -4.18 31.95
CA THR A 52 -4.13 -4.35 33.16
C THR A 52 -4.66 -5.46 34.06
N SER A 53 -5.97 -5.52 34.30
CA SER A 53 -6.60 -6.57 35.10
C SER A 53 -6.59 -7.94 34.42
N ARG A 54 -6.48 -7.97 33.10
CA ARG A 54 -6.39 -9.18 32.28
C ARG A 54 -4.94 -9.67 32.03
N THR A 55 -3.94 -8.92 32.48
CA THR A 55 -2.53 -9.28 32.32
C THR A 55 -2.08 -10.17 33.47
N SER A 56 -1.42 -11.27 33.13
CA SER A 56 -0.86 -12.25 34.06
C SER A 56 0.50 -12.75 33.54
N ASN A 57 1.26 -13.45 34.38
CA ASN A 57 2.54 -14.08 34.01
C ASN A 57 3.48 -13.11 33.28
N LEU A 58 3.92 -12.07 33.98
CA LEU A 58 4.90 -11.14 33.42
C LEU A 58 6.28 -11.82 33.35
N GLU A 59 6.89 -11.76 32.18
CA GLU A 59 8.19 -12.35 31.84
C GLU A 59 9.11 -11.27 31.25
N ASP A 60 10.43 -11.52 31.23
CA ASP A 60 11.44 -10.60 30.68
C ASP A 60 11.34 -9.15 31.18
N CYS A 61 10.92 -8.99 32.45
CA CYS A 61 10.74 -7.69 33.06
C CYS A 61 12.07 -6.99 33.31
N ASN A 62 12.17 -5.76 32.84
CA ASN A 62 13.27 -4.84 33.09
C ASN A 62 12.73 -3.57 33.73
N ASN A 63 13.55 -2.95 34.59
CA ASN A 63 13.21 -1.71 35.28
C ASN A 63 14.37 -0.72 35.17
N ASN A 64 14.04 0.53 34.83
CA ASN A 64 14.98 1.65 34.88
C ASN A 64 14.26 2.93 35.32
N ASN A 65 14.49 3.33 36.58
CA ASN A 65 13.84 4.47 37.23
C ASN A 65 12.30 4.37 37.15
N ILE A 66 11.65 5.25 36.39
CA ILE A 66 10.19 5.29 36.21
C ILE A 66 9.69 4.40 35.05
N TYR A 67 10.59 3.72 34.34
CA TYR A 67 10.26 2.87 33.19
C TYR A 67 10.36 1.40 33.57
N SER A 68 9.29 0.65 33.29
CA SER A 68 9.23 -0.81 33.45
C SER A 68 8.65 -1.41 32.18
N TRP A 69 9.27 -2.46 31.65
CA TRP A 69 8.80 -3.14 30.44
C TRP A 69 9.08 -4.63 30.52
N GLY A 70 8.27 -5.44 29.84
CA GLY A 70 8.39 -6.90 29.79
C GLY A 70 7.32 -7.49 28.88
N MET A 71 7.20 -8.81 28.89
CA MET A 71 6.16 -9.56 28.21
C MET A 71 5.11 -10.02 29.21
N GLY A 72 3.86 -10.19 28.77
CA GLY A 72 2.77 -10.62 29.64
C GLY A 72 1.73 -11.43 28.88
N HIS A 73 1.08 -12.35 29.59
CA HIS A 73 -0.03 -13.12 29.08
C HIS A 73 -1.34 -12.38 29.31
N LEU A 74 -2.04 -12.06 28.21
CA LEU A 74 -3.36 -11.46 28.23
C LEU A 74 -4.44 -12.51 28.10
N LYS A 75 -5.39 -12.52 29.05
CA LYS A 75 -6.61 -13.32 28.95
C LYS A 75 -7.68 -12.56 28.17
N LEU A 76 -7.89 -12.95 26.93
CA LEU A 76 -8.88 -12.35 26.02
C LEU A 76 -10.08 -13.28 25.86
N ASP A 77 -11.29 -12.73 25.94
CA ASP A 77 -12.54 -13.51 25.82
C ASP A 77 -12.96 -13.71 24.35
N LYS A 78 -12.38 -12.91 23.43
CA LYS A 78 -12.67 -12.94 22.00
C LYS A 78 -11.47 -13.43 21.20
N ALA A 79 -11.74 -13.96 20.01
CA ALA A 79 -10.70 -14.30 19.06
C ALA A 79 -9.89 -13.05 18.68
N ASN A 80 -8.56 -13.17 18.72
CA ASN A 80 -7.63 -12.05 18.54
C ASN A 80 -6.65 -12.25 17.38
N THR A 81 -6.94 -13.21 16.50
CA THR A 81 -6.06 -13.56 15.37
C THR A 81 -6.94 -13.76 14.15
N HIS A 82 -6.72 -12.96 13.12
CA HIS A 82 -7.31 -13.17 11.81
C HIS A 82 -6.58 -14.32 11.12
N ILE A 83 -7.36 -15.28 10.62
CA ILE A 83 -6.85 -16.44 9.89
C ILE A 83 -7.43 -16.39 8.48
N LYS A 84 -6.57 -16.49 7.49
CA LYS A 84 -6.96 -16.57 6.08
C LYS A 84 -6.34 -17.81 5.46
N ILE A 85 -7.12 -18.51 4.62
CA ILE A 85 -6.63 -19.65 3.84
C ILE A 85 -6.85 -19.41 2.35
N ILE A 86 -5.86 -19.78 1.54
CA ILE A 86 -5.91 -19.81 0.08
C ILE A 86 -5.70 -21.26 -0.32
N TYR A 87 -6.73 -21.91 -0.85
CA TYR A 87 -6.70 -23.31 -1.25
C TYR A 87 -7.67 -23.57 -2.41
N PRO A 88 -7.24 -24.22 -3.51
CA PRO A 88 -5.84 -24.54 -3.82
C PRO A 88 -5.05 -23.26 -4.18
N ALA A 89 -3.84 -23.14 -3.65
CA ALA A 89 -2.92 -22.07 -3.97
C ALA A 89 -2.15 -22.37 -5.26
N THR A 90 -1.96 -21.34 -6.09
CA THR A 90 -1.15 -21.42 -7.31
C THR A 90 0.25 -20.91 -7.00
N GLU A 91 1.20 -21.21 -7.89
CA GLU A 91 2.56 -20.67 -7.83
C GLU A 91 2.58 -19.13 -7.80
N LEU A 92 1.59 -18.47 -8.44
CA LEU A 92 1.43 -17.02 -8.38
C LEU A 92 1.07 -16.53 -6.97
N HIS A 93 0.19 -17.24 -6.26
CA HIS A 93 -0.12 -16.94 -4.87
C HIS A 93 1.12 -17.11 -3.98
N ILE A 94 1.87 -18.20 -4.16
CA ILE A 94 3.07 -18.50 -3.37
C ILE A 94 4.08 -17.37 -3.49
N ARG A 95 4.46 -17.00 -4.74
CA ARG A 95 5.42 -15.92 -5.00
C ARG A 95 5.01 -14.56 -4.46
N LYS A 96 3.71 -14.29 -4.37
CA LYS A 96 3.18 -13.03 -3.81
C LYS A 96 3.42 -12.90 -2.31
N TYR A 97 3.31 -14.00 -1.57
CA TYR A 97 3.41 -14.01 -0.11
C TYR A 97 4.77 -14.46 0.42
N GLU A 98 5.61 -15.03 -0.44
CA GLU A 98 6.99 -15.39 -0.10
C GLU A 98 7.85 -14.15 0.15
N HIS A 99 8.52 -14.14 1.29
CA HIS A 99 9.50 -13.14 1.65
C HIS A 99 10.62 -13.17 0.62
N GLN A 100 10.94 -11.99 0.13
CA GLN A 100 12.06 -11.75 -0.75
C GLN A 100 12.85 -10.59 -0.18
N GLN A 101 14.18 -10.63 -0.30
CA GLN A 101 14.97 -9.47 0.07
C GLN A 101 14.52 -8.29 -0.80
N ARG A 102 14.45 -7.12 -0.18
CA ARG A 102 14.17 -5.88 -0.88
C ARG A 102 15.47 -5.13 -1.10
N ARG A 103 15.62 -4.56 -2.28
CA ARG A 103 16.80 -3.81 -2.70
C ARG A 103 16.40 -2.38 -3.03
N MET A 104 17.28 -1.46 -2.69
CA MET A 104 17.17 -0.07 -3.11
C MET A 104 17.82 0.07 -4.49
N ILE A 105 17.07 0.58 -5.45
CA ILE A 105 17.58 0.99 -6.76
C ILE A 105 17.67 2.50 -6.77
N ILE A 106 18.82 3.03 -7.18
CA ILE A 106 19.05 4.47 -7.35
C ILE A 106 18.91 4.78 -8.85
N GLU A 107 17.69 5.06 -9.30
CA GLU A 107 17.41 5.20 -10.73
C GLU A 107 17.71 6.62 -11.23
N THR A 108 18.71 6.74 -12.09
CA THR A 108 18.98 7.97 -12.85
C THR A 108 18.02 8.11 -14.04
N PRO A 109 17.88 9.31 -14.64
CA PRO A 109 17.11 9.47 -15.87
C PRO A 109 17.53 8.55 -17.02
N LEU A 110 18.83 8.23 -17.09
CA LEU A 110 19.37 7.30 -18.09
C LEU A 110 18.86 5.88 -17.85
N LEU A 111 18.91 5.41 -16.60
CA LEU A 111 18.42 4.08 -16.22
C LEU A 111 16.90 3.96 -16.43
N TYR A 112 16.14 5.01 -16.11
CA TYR A 112 14.71 5.07 -16.42
C TYR A 112 14.46 4.82 -17.91
N LYS A 113 15.12 5.60 -18.79
CA LYS A 113 14.92 5.49 -20.24
C LYS A 113 15.35 4.13 -20.80
N GLN A 114 16.41 3.54 -20.25
CA GLN A 114 17.00 2.32 -20.79
C GLN A 114 16.41 1.02 -20.24
N ILE A 115 15.82 1.05 -19.04
CA ILE A 115 15.40 -0.17 -18.32
C ILE A 115 13.92 -0.07 -17.92
N THR A 116 13.59 0.94 -17.11
CA THR A 116 12.26 1.05 -16.52
C THR A 116 11.19 1.38 -17.54
N LEU A 117 11.43 2.34 -18.44
CA LEU A 117 10.47 2.71 -19.47
C LEU A 117 10.17 1.53 -20.42
N PRO A 118 11.18 0.81 -20.97
CA PRO A 118 10.93 -0.43 -21.72
C PRO A 118 10.11 -1.46 -20.93
N TYR A 119 10.40 -1.65 -19.64
CA TYR A 119 9.60 -2.52 -18.78
C TYR A 119 8.14 -2.04 -18.70
N ILE A 120 7.89 -0.76 -18.44
CA ILE A 120 6.53 -0.19 -18.39
C ILE A 120 5.80 -0.42 -19.70
N THR A 121 6.44 -0.13 -20.84
CA THR A 121 5.86 -0.30 -22.17
C THR A 121 5.58 -1.76 -22.51
N SER A 122 6.33 -2.71 -21.95
CA SER A 122 6.11 -4.14 -22.14
C SER A 122 4.93 -4.71 -21.35
N LEU A 123 4.41 -3.97 -20.37
CA LEU A 123 3.29 -4.44 -19.55
C LEU A 123 2.00 -4.50 -20.38
N PRO A 124 1.23 -5.58 -20.29
CA PRO A 124 -0.02 -5.67 -21.02
C PRO A 124 -1.07 -4.72 -20.42
N LEU A 125 -1.87 -4.11 -21.30
CA LEU A 125 -2.84 -3.05 -20.96
C LEU A 125 -3.98 -3.56 -20.06
N ASP A 126 -4.27 -4.86 -20.11
CA ASP A 126 -5.27 -5.52 -19.27
C ASP A 126 -4.97 -5.36 -17.77
N ARG A 127 -3.70 -5.19 -17.38
CA ARG A 127 -3.30 -4.93 -15.99
C ARG A 127 -3.92 -3.68 -15.39
N ILE A 128 -4.30 -2.70 -16.21
CA ILE A 128 -4.98 -1.47 -15.79
C ILE A 128 -6.44 -1.42 -16.24
N GLN A 129 -7.02 -2.52 -16.73
CA GLN A 129 -8.41 -2.57 -17.19
C GLN A 129 -9.40 -2.22 -16.07
N TRP A 130 -9.11 -2.62 -14.84
CA TRP A 130 -9.93 -2.28 -13.68
C TRP A 130 -10.02 -0.75 -13.46
N VAL A 131 -8.95 -0.01 -13.74
CA VAL A 131 -8.93 1.45 -13.68
C VAL A 131 -9.93 2.02 -14.69
N TYR A 132 -9.86 1.57 -15.94
CA TYR A 132 -10.78 2.02 -16.98
C TYR A 132 -12.23 1.66 -16.67
N ASN A 133 -12.49 0.54 -16.01
CA ASN A 133 -13.85 0.17 -15.61
C ASN A 133 -14.43 1.18 -14.61
N ILE A 134 -13.61 1.70 -13.68
CA ILE A 134 -14.03 2.77 -12.75
C ILE A 134 -14.25 4.09 -13.51
N LEU A 135 -13.27 4.51 -14.32
CA LEU A 135 -13.34 5.78 -15.05
C LEU A 135 -14.52 5.84 -16.05
N GLN A 136 -14.89 4.69 -16.64
CA GLN A 136 -16.03 4.57 -17.56
C GLN A 136 -17.38 4.34 -16.84
N GLY A 137 -17.40 4.27 -15.50
CA GLY A 137 -18.62 4.03 -14.73
C GLY A 137 -19.19 2.62 -14.90
N LYS A 138 -18.34 1.62 -15.20
CA LYS A 138 -18.72 0.20 -15.32
C LYS A 138 -18.57 -0.56 -14.00
N SER A 139 -17.80 -0.04 -13.04
CA SER A 139 -17.51 -0.69 -11.77
C SER A 139 -17.32 0.34 -10.65
N GLU A 140 -17.64 -0.07 -9.42
CA GLU A 140 -17.49 0.71 -8.17
C GLU A 140 -18.20 2.09 -8.17
N THR A 141 -19.19 2.28 -9.03
CA THR A 141 -19.88 3.57 -9.22
C THR A 141 -20.61 4.05 -7.96
N ASP A 142 -21.10 3.13 -7.14
CA ASP A 142 -21.77 3.38 -5.88
C ASP A 142 -20.82 3.84 -4.77
N ARG A 143 -19.52 3.58 -4.93
CA ARG A 143 -18.46 3.93 -3.95
C ARG A 143 -17.79 5.27 -4.25
N ILE A 144 -18.07 5.86 -5.41
CA ILE A 144 -17.45 7.13 -5.83
C ILE A 144 -17.83 8.25 -4.86
N ILE A 145 -16.83 8.94 -4.34
CA ILE A 145 -16.98 10.11 -3.47
C ILE A 145 -17.05 11.38 -4.32
N TYR A 146 -16.24 11.43 -5.37
CA TYR A 146 -16.17 12.56 -6.30
C TYR A 146 -15.81 12.08 -7.69
N GLN A 147 -16.38 12.70 -8.71
CA GLN A 147 -16.05 12.44 -10.10
C GLN A 147 -16.17 13.71 -10.93
N ASP A 148 -15.07 14.05 -11.59
CA ASP A 148 -15.02 14.99 -12.71
C ASP A 148 -14.62 14.21 -13.97
N LYS A 149 -15.43 14.34 -15.03
CA LYS A 149 -15.25 13.63 -16.30
C LYS A 149 -14.50 14.45 -17.34
N GLU A 150 -14.03 15.66 -17.01
CA GLU A 150 -13.18 16.44 -17.92
C GLU A 150 -11.92 15.63 -18.28
N ASN A 151 -11.59 15.54 -19.57
CA ASN A 151 -10.56 14.60 -20.01
C ASN A 151 -9.16 14.95 -19.49
N GLU A 152 -8.77 16.23 -19.51
CA GLU A 152 -7.41 16.66 -19.15
C GLU A 152 -7.22 16.96 -17.66
N LYS A 153 -8.29 17.38 -16.97
CA LYS A 153 -8.26 17.81 -15.57
C LYS A 153 -9.12 16.97 -14.63
N GLY A 154 -9.99 16.12 -15.17
CA GLY A 154 -10.91 15.32 -14.39
C GLY A 154 -10.21 14.16 -13.69
N PHE A 155 -10.83 13.71 -12.61
CA PHE A 155 -10.41 12.60 -11.79
C PHE A 155 -11.59 12.03 -11.00
N VAL A 156 -11.41 10.81 -10.50
CA VAL A 156 -12.34 10.13 -9.61
C VAL A 156 -11.67 9.96 -8.25
N ILE A 157 -12.39 10.23 -7.16
CA ILE A 157 -11.99 9.87 -5.80
C ILE A 157 -12.95 8.80 -5.29
N LEU A 158 -12.40 7.72 -4.77
CA LEU A 158 -13.14 6.63 -4.16
C LEU A 158 -12.34 6.00 -3.01
N PRO A 159 -13.00 5.28 -2.09
CA PRO A 159 -12.31 4.55 -1.06
C PRO A 159 -11.40 3.45 -1.61
N ASP A 160 -10.19 3.34 -1.07
CA ASP A 160 -9.28 2.25 -1.41
C ASP A 160 -9.81 0.92 -0.84
N MET A 161 -9.50 -0.18 -1.51
CA MET A 161 -9.88 -1.53 -1.07
C MET A 161 -9.31 -1.92 0.31
N LYS A 162 -8.26 -1.22 0.79
CA LYS A 162 -7.63 -1.45 2.10
C LYS A 162 -8.34 -0.75 3.25
N TRP A 163 -9.30 0.12 2.97
CA TRP A 163 -9.95 0.91 4.01
C TRP A 163 -11.03 0.12 4.74
N ASP A 164 -11.06 0.20 6.06
CA ASP A 164 -12.09 -0.46 6.90
C ASP A 164 -13.33 0.40 7.17
N GLY A 165 -13.34 1.65 6.69
CA GLY A 165 -14.46 2.60 6.86
C GLY A 165 -14.33 3.57 8.04
N THR A 166 -13.32 3.40 8.90
CA THR A 166 -13.09 4.30 10.05
C THR A 166 -12.29 5.55 9.67
N GLN A 167 -12.43 6.63 10.44
CA GLN A 167 -11.69 7.87 10.15
C GLN A 167 -10.20 7.71 10.44
N GLU A 168 -9.87 6.94 11.48
CA GLU A 168 -8.50 6.69 11.93
C GLU A 168 -7.67 5.93 10.89
N SER A 169 -8.33 5.08 10.11
CA SER A 169 -7.71 4.30 9.03
C SER A 169 -8.00 4.88 7.64
N LEU A 170 -8.57 6.11 7.54
CA LEU A 170 -9.04 6.69 6.26
C LEU A 170 -8.05 6.41 5.15
N TYR A 171 -8.52 5.78 4.08
CA TYR A 171 -7.74 5.50 2.88
C TYR A 171 -8.62 5.68 1.64
N TRP A 172 -8.38 6.76 0.91
CA TRP A 172 -8.95 7.01 -0.42
C TRP A 172 -7.87 6.95 -1.49
N VAL A 173 -8.30 6.82 -2.74
CA VAL A 173 -7.45 6.94 -3.92
C VAL A 173 -8.08 7.93 -4.90
N ALA A 174 -7.27 8.83 -5.45
CA ALA A 174 -7.64 9.68 -6.56
C ALA A 174 -7.03 9.13 -7.84
N ILE A 175 -7.85 8.90 -8.88
CA ILE A 175 -7.45 8.34 -10.17
C ILE A 175 -7.79 9.34 -11.26
N ILE A 176 -6.81 9.75 -12.06
CA ILE A 176 -7.01 10.77 -13.09
C ILE A 176 -7.73 10.20 -14.34
N MET A 177 -8.46 11.04 -15.07
CA MET A 177 -9.17 10.63 -16.30
C MET A 177 -8.21 10.42 -17.48
N ARG A 178 -7.23 11.31 -17.65
CA ARG A 178 -6.19 11.20 -18.70
C ARG A 178 -5.33 9.95 -18.53
N ASN A 179 -4.79 9.43 -19.63
CA ASN A 179 -4.08 8.15 -19.69
C ASN A 179 -2.59 8.27 -20.07
N ASP A 180 -2.08 9.48 -20.26
CA ASP A 180 -0.70 9.76 -20.67
C ASP A 180 0.27 9.89 -19.49
N ILE A 181 -0.24 9.95 -18.25
CA ILE A 181 0.57 9.98 -17.02
C ILE A 181 0.63 8.57 -16.43
N GLN A 182 1.77 7.90 -16.61
CA GLN A 182 1.99 6.53 -16.17
C GLN A 182 2.54 6.46 -14.73
N SER A 183 3.37 7.42 -14.35
CA SER A 183 4.02 7.47 -13.03
C SER A 183 4.53 8.88 -12.73
N LEU A 184 5.23 9.02 -11.60
CA LEU A 184 5.94 10.24 -11.19
C LEU A 184 6.86 10.81 -12.30
N ARG A 185 7.48 9.94 -13.12
CA ARG A 185 8.36 10.33 -14.24
C ARG A 185 7.65 11.09 -15.37
N SER A 186 6.32 10.95 -15.48
CA SER A 186 5.52 11.66 -16.48
C SER A 186 5.17 13.09 -16.04
N LEU A 187 5.28 13.42 -14.74
CA LEU A 187 4.84 14.70 -14.20
C LEU A 187 5.77 15.85 -14.60
N ASN A 188 5.19 16.99 -14.98
CA ASN A 188 5.87 18.22 -15.39
C ASN A 188 4.91 19.41 -15.16
N HIS A 189 5.37 20.63 -15.46
CA HIS A 189 4.61 21.87 -15.19
C HIS A 189 3.17 21.91 -15.76
N HIS A 190 2.88 21.24 -16.89
CA HIS A 190 1.52 21.19 -17.45
C HIS A 190 0.52 20.48 -16.51
N HIS A 191 1.00 19.67 -15.58
CA HIS A 191 0.17 18.89 -14.66
C HIS A 191 -0.10 19.60 -13.33
N LEU A 192 0.51 20.77 -13.06
CA LEU A 192 0.38 21.46 -11.77
C LEU A 192 -1.07 21.78 -11.41
N ASN A 193 -1.87 22.25 -12.36
CA ASN A 193 -3.28 22.57 -12.11
C ASN A 193 -4.10 21.33 -11.74
N LEU A 194 -3.83 20.18 -12.37
CA LEU A 194 -4.45 18.90 -12.03
C LEU A 194 -4.05 18.47 -10.62
N LEU A 195 -2.76 18.50 -10.28
CA LEU A 195 -2.25 18.09 -8.97
C LEU A 195 -2.80 18.95 -7.83
N LYS A 196 -2.81 20.28 -8.00
CA LYS A 196 -3.39 21.23 -7.05
C LYS A 196 -4.91 21.05 -6.94
N GLY A 197 -5.59 20.89 -8.07
CA GLY A 197 -7.03 20.63 -8.11
C GLY A 197 -7.40 19.39 -7.30
N ILE A 198 -6.71 18.26 -7.52
CA ILE A 198 -6.93 17.03 -6.73
C ILE A 198 -6.69 17.28 -5.25
N ARG A 199 -5.58 17.93 -4.88
CA ARG A 199 -5.25 18.22 -3.48
C ARG A 199 -6.35 19.03 -2.80
N ASP A 200 -6.76 20.13 -3.42
CA ASP A 200 -7.71 21.07 -2.83
C ASP A 200 -9.11 20.44 -2.75
N THR A 201 -9.52 19.66 -3.77
CA THR A 201 -10.76 18.87 -3.73
C THR A 201 -10.74 17.81 -2.64
N VAL A 202 -9.62 17.10 -2.44
CA VAL A 202 -9.49 16.12 -1.34
C VAL A 202 -9.70 16.79 0.02
N TYR A 203 -9.04 17.93 0.26
CA TYR A 203 -9.19 18.65 1.53
C TYR A 203 -10.62 19.12 1.77
N GLN A 204 -11.29 19.63 0.73
CA GLN A 204 -12.69 20.00 0.82
C GLN A 204 -13.58 18.81 1.18
N LEU A 205 -13.45 17.69 0.44
CA LEU A 205 -14.28 16.50 0.65
C LEU A 205 -14.07 15.87 2.04
N ALA A 206 -12.82 15.82 2.51
CA ALA A 206 -12.50 15.29 3.83
C ALA A 206 -13.11 16.17 4.94
N LYS A 207 -13.07 17.50 4.78
CA LYS A 207 -13.68 18.43 5.73
C LYS A 207 -15.20 18.31 5.74
N GLU A 208 -15.83 18.25 4.57
CA GLU A 208 -17.29 18.16 4.44
C GLU A 208 -17.84 16.83 4.98
N LYS A 209 -17.17 15.71 4.67
CA LYS A 209 -17.69 14.38 5.00
C LYS A 209 -17.35 13.94 6.42
N TYR A 210 -16.19 14.33 6.93
CA TYR A 210 -15.64 13.82 8.19
C TYR A 210 -15.16 14.89 9.16
N GLY A 211 -15.26 16.18 8.82
CA GLY A 211 -14.77 17.26 9.66
C GLY A 211 -13.24 17.33 9.74
N MET A 212 -12.51 16.50 8.98
CA MET A 212 -11.06 16.39 9.04
C MET A 212 -10.38 17.60 8.42
N ASP A 213 -9.47 18.21 9.17
CA ASP A 213 -8.63 19.30 8.67
C ASP A 213 -7.49 18.76 7.78
N LYS A 214 -6.95 19.64 6.92
CA LYS A 214 -5.95 19.30 5.91
C LYS A 214 -4.66 18.69 6.50
N ASP A 215 -4.28 19.11 7.70
CA ASP A 215 -3.10 18.65 8.44
C ASP A 215 -3.30 17.27 9.08
N LEU A 216 -4.51 16.72 9.04
CA LEU A 216 -4.82 15.34 9.42
C LEU A 216 -4.74 14.36 8.24
N LEU A 217 -4.38 14.83 7.05
CA LEU A 217 -4.28 14.02 5.84
C LEU A 217 -2.85 13.95 5.29
N ARG A 218 -2.51 12.79 4.74
CA ARG A 218 -1.27 12.51 4.02
C ARG A 218 -1.63 12.15 2.58
N LEU A 219 -1.25 13.01 1.64
CA LEU A 219 -1.44 12.78 0.20
C LEU A 219 -0.09 12.42 -0.43
N PHE A 220 -0.01 11.30 -1.13
CA PHE A 220 1.27 10.83 -1.68
C PHE A 220 1.11 9.96 -2.93
N ILE A 221 2.20 9.87 -3.70
CA ILE A 221 2.32 9.09 -4.93
C ILE A 221 3.37 8.00 -4.70
N HIS A 222 3.11 6.81 -5.22
CA HIS A 222 4.08 5.72 -5.21
C HIS A 222 5.06 5.79 -6.38
N TYR A 223 6.33 5.52 -6.09
CA TYR A 223 7.36 5.25 -7.08
C TYR A 223 8.22 4.04 -6.65
N GLN A 224 8.20 2.90 -7.33
CA GLN A 224 7.33 2.55 -8.48
C GLN A 224 5.88 2.29 -8.05
N PRO A 225 4.87 2.66 -8.87
CA PRO A 225 3.49 2.28 -8.61
C PRO A 225 3.25 0.79 -8.92
N SER A 226 2.23 0.20 -8.30
CA SER A 226 1.80 -1.17 -8.65
C SER A 226 1.11 -1.24 -10.02
N TYR A 227 0.47 -0.14 -10.43
CA TYR A 227 -0.25 0.02 -11.69
C TYR A 227 0.18 1.33 -12.35
N TYR A 228 0.61 1.28 -13.62
CA TYR A 228 1.10 2.44 -14.36
C TYR A 228 -0.03 3.27 -15.00
N HIS A 229 -0.96 3.69 -14.16
CA HIS A 229 -1.94 4.74 -14.42
C HIS A 229 -1.90 5.65 -13.21
N PHE A 230 -1.62 6.93 -13.40
CA PHE A 230 -1.32 7.82 -12.28
C PHE A 230 -2.47 7.93 -11.28
N HIS A 231 -2.14 7.77 -10.01
CA HIS A 231 -3.07 7.86 -8.90
C HIS A 231 -2.35 8.43 -7.67
N ILE A 232 -3.14 9.06 -6.80
CA ILE A 232 -2.69 9.65 -5.53
C ILE A 232 -3.38 8.90 -4.40
N HIS A 233 -2.60 8.46 -3.42
CA HIS A 233 -3.10 7.87 -2.18
C HIS A 233 -3.38 8.97 -1.17
N ILE A 234 -4.52 8.86 -0.47
CA ILE A 234 -4.96 9.81 0.54
C ILE A 234 -5.21 9.02 1.82
N THR A 235 -4.40 9.25 2.86
CA THR A 235 -4.55 8.54 4.13
C THR A 235 -4.69 9.49 5.30
N ALA A 236 -5.43 9.11 6.35
CA ALA A 236 -5.33 9.80 7.63
C ALA A 236 -3.88 9.76 8.16
N ILE A 237 -3.43 10.85 8.79
CA ILE A 237 -2.11 10.90 9.43
C ILE A 237 -2.00 9.89 10.57
N SER A 238 -3.10 9.66 11.29
CA SER A 238 -3.25 8.66 12.35
C SER A 238 -3.12 7.22 11.85
N PHE A 239 -3.26 6.97 10.54
CA PHE A 239 -2.96 5.67 9.95
C PHE A 239 -1.44 5.52 9.76
N VAL A 240 -0.73 5.29 10.87
CA VAL A 240 0.74 5.35 10.95
C VAL A 240 1.46 4.21 10.23
N ASP A 241 0.74 3.14 9.91
CA ASP A 241 1.21 1.94 9.22
C ASP A 241 0.51 1.72 7.88
N ALA A 242 -0.16 2.76 7.35
CA ALA A 242 -0.83 2.71 6.06
C ALA A 242 0.10 2.11 4.97
N PRO A 243 -0.35 1.11 4.19
CA PRO A 243 0.52 0.43 3.25
C PRO A 243 1.14 1.37 2.21
N GLY A 244 2.46 1.41 2.18
CA GLY A 244 3.24 2.12 1.15
C GLY A 244 3.74 3.51 1.53
N ILE A 245 3.44 4.04 2.73
CA ILE A 245 3.89 5.36 3.20
C ILE A 245 5.39 5.47 3.53
N VAL A 246 6.19 4.46 3.16
CA VAL A 246 7.60 4.37 3.53
C VAL A 246 8.48 5.23 2.63
N VAL A 247 9.55 5.79 3.18
CA VAL A 247 10.58 6.49 2.41
C VAL A 247 11.23 5.53 1.40
N GLY A 248 11.51 6.03 0.19
CA GLY A 248 11.92 5.20 -0.94
C GLY A 248 10.76 4.47 -1.63
N GLN A 249 9.52 4.87 -1.34
CA GLN A 249 8.32 4.41 -2.05
C GLN A 249 7.30 5.56 -2.20
N ALA A 250 6.97 6.25 -1.10
CA ALA A 250 6.02 7.36 -1.10
C ALA A 250 6.69 8.73 -1.35
N HIS A 251 6.07 9.53 -2.20
CA HIS A 251 6.42 10.93 -2.48
C HIS A 251 5.22 11.82 -2.13
N LEU A 252 5.38 12.73 -1.17
CA LEU A 252 4.30 13.64 -0.76
C LEU A 252 3.85 14.53 -1.92
N LEU A 253 2.55 14.69 -2.10
CA LEU A 253 1.97 15.45 -3.20
C LEU A 253 2.43 16.92 -3.18
N ASP A 254 2.46 17.56 -2.01
CA ASP A 254 2.92 18.95 -1.88
C ASP A 254 4.39 19.10 -2.29
N THR A 255 5.27 18.20 -1.84
CA THR A 255 6.67 18.19 -2.31
C THR A 255 6.77 17.93 -3.81
N VAL A 256 5.86 17.12 -4.37
CA VAL A 256 5.81 16.88 -5.82
C VAL A 256 5.45 18.14 -6.59
N ILE A 257 4.45 18.87 -6.12
CA ILE A 257 4.04 20.17 -6.67
C ILE A 257 5.20 21.16 -6.58
N ASP A 258 5.78 21.35 -5.39
CA ASP A 258 6.88 22.29 -5.15
C ASP A 258 8.09 22.00 -6.05
N ASN A 259 8.47 20.73 -6.18
CA ASN A 259 9.59 20.33 -7.06
C ASN A 259 9.35 20.74 -8.52
N ILE A 260 8.11 20.61 -9.02
CA ILE A 260 7.76 20.96 -10.39
C ILE A 260 7.67 22.48 -10.57
N GLU A 261 7.20 23.21 -9.57
CA GLU A 261 7.19 24.68 -9.58
C GLU A 261 8.61 25.27 -9.61
N LEU A 262 9.55 24.64 -8.90
CA LEU A 262 10.96 25.03 -8.92
C LEU A 262 11.62 24.65 -10.25
N TYR A 263 11.33 23.46 -10.78
CA TYR A 263 11.88 22.97 -12.04
C TYR A 263 10.81 22.26 -12.86
N ASN A 264 10.42 22.88 -13.97
CA ASN A 264 9.32 22.44 -14.84
C ASN A 264 9.39 20.97 -15.31
N ASP A 265 10.59 20.39 -15.37
CA ASP A 265 10.88 19.01 -15.77
C ASP A 265 11.68 18.23 -14.70
N TYR A 266 11.47 18.56 -13.42
CA TYR A 266 12.18 17.98 -12.28
C TYR A 266 12.24 16.45 -12.34
N TYR A 267 11.10 15.78 -12.53
CA TYR A 267 11.02 14.33 -12.48
C TYR A 267 11.62 13.62 -13.70
N GLN A 268 11.82 14.33 -14.81
CA GLN A 268 12.55 13.82 -15.95
C GLN A 268 14.07 13.85 -15.72
N LYS A 269 14.55 14.68 -14.79
CA LYS A 269 15.99 14.89 -14.50
C LYS A 269 16.46 14.31 -13.17
N ALA A 270 15.56 14.18 -12.20
CA ALA A 270 15.90 13.71 -10.86
C ALA A 270 16.37 12.25 -10.87
N THR A 271 17.24 11.91 -9.93
CA THR A 271 17.51 10.52 -9.58
C THR A 271 16.48 10.09 -8.54
N LEU A 272 15.72 9.04 -8.82
CA LEU A 272 14.61 8.60 -7.98
C LEU A 272 14.95 7.25 -7.33
N PRO A 273 15.28 7.22 -6.03
CA PRO A 273 15.47 5.96 -5.33
C PRO A 273 14.12 5.25 -5.13
N PHE A 274 14.08 3.95 -5.38
CA PHE A 274 12.91 3.14 -5.05
C PHE A 274 13.29 1.77 -4.50
N ILE A 275 12.42 1.21 -3.67
CA ILE A 275 12.57 -0.12 -3.08
C ILE A 275 11.81 -1.14 -3.91
N ILE A 276 12.48 -2.25 -4.26
CA ILE A 276 11.87 -3.33 -5.03
C ILE A 276 12.34 -4.70 -4.54
N GLY A 277 11.49 -5.72 -4.66
CA GLY A 277 11.86 -7.09 -4.30
C GLY A 277 12.73 -7.75 -5.37
N GLU A 278 13.67 -8.60 -4.97
CA GLU A 278 14.63 -9.26 -5.88
C GLU A 278 13.99 -10.15 -6.95
N ARG A 279 12.76 -10.61 -6.72
CA ARG A 279 12.05 -11.47 -7.68
C ARG A 279 11.14 -10.66 -8.61
N HIS A 280 11.08 -9.34 -8.44
CA HIS A 280 10.25 -8.49 -9.29
C HIS A 280 10.89 -8.38 -10.69
N PRO A 281 10.11 -8.50 -11.79
CA PRO A 281 10.67 -8.48 -13.15
C PRO A 281 11.52 -7.24 -13.46
N LEU A 282 11.09 -6.05 -13.01
CA LEU A 282 11.89 -4.84 -13.14
C LEU A 282 13.26 -4.94 -12.44
N TYR A 283 13.34 -5.54 -11.24
CA TYR A 283 14.63 -5.70 -10.57
C TYR A 283 15.57 -6.61 -11.36
N LEU A 284 15.04 -7.70 -11.94
CA LEU A 284 15.80 -8.61 -12.79
C LEU A 284 16.34 -7.88 -14.04
N ALA A 285 15.53 -7.04 -14.68
CA ALA A 285 15.98 -6.20 -15.80
C ALA A 285 17.11 -5.22 -15.41
N TYR A 286 17.16 -4.78 -14.15
CA TYR A 286 18.28 -3.99 -13.62
C TYR A 286 19.55 -4.82 -13.39
N GLN A 287 19.44 -6.13 -13.12
CA GLN A 287 20.61 -7.00 -12.95
C GLN A 287 21.22 -7.36 -14.31
N GLU A 288 20.41 -7.69 -15.31
CA GLU A 288 20.88 -8.04 -16.67
C GLU A 288 21.71 -6.92 -17.33
N LYS A 289 21.44 -5.65 -16.96
CA LYS A 289 22.16 -4.48 -17.46
C LYS A 289 23.47 -4.16 -16.74
N LYS A 290 23.75 -4.81 -15.61
CA LYS A 290 25.01 -4.64 -14.85
C LYS A 290 26.10 -5.59 -15.32
N GLU A 291 25.72 -6.67 -16.01
CA GLU A 291 26.62 -7.60 -16.71
C GLU A 291 27.03 -7.05 -18.09
#